data_AF-A0A8T5KGK6-F1
#
_entry.id   AF-A0A8T5KGK6-F1
#
_cell.length_a   1.000
_cell.length_b   1.000
_cell.length_c   1.000
_cell.angle_alpha   90.00
_cell.angle_beta   90.00
_cell.angle_gamma   90.00
#
_symmetry.space_group_name_H-M   'P 1'
#
loop_
_entity.id
_entity.type
_entity.pdbx_description
1 polymer ?
#
loop_
_entity_poly.entity_id
_entity_poly.type
_entity_poly.pdbx_seq_one_letter_code
_entity_poly.pdbx_strand_id
1 'polypeptide(L)'
;MLGPRMVVTSMREAVRRIVNGPTWQRRHTWEWEAGVVGLYLLGITISTTNWADSRIAAGQVASALAVFFTFMHVKVASRLEEAQEKGVENGVAPTVECYKKLTHYLIGKELLWFCAFICLEAWAALAGIPIFLLYPMWRKFYCSLRRNVK
;
A
#
# COMPACT_ATOMS: atom_id res chain seq x y z
N MET A 1 -43.78 -12.76 21.02
CA MET A 1 -42.49 -12.51 21.70
C MET A 1 -41.52 -13.59 21.26
N LEU A 2 -40.59 -13.27 20.34
CA LEU A 2 -39.60 -14.24 19.85
C LEU A 2 -38.43 -14.30 20.85
N GLY A 3 -38.13 -15.49 21.37
CA GLY A 3 -37.13 -15.67 22.42
C GLY A 3 -35.70 -15.33 21.98
N PRO A 4 -34.80 -14.98 22.92
CA PRO A 4 -33.45 -14.48 22.65
C PRO A 4 -32.57 -15.43 21.82
N ARG A 5 -32.81 -16.75 21.87
CA ARG A 5 -32.11 -17.73 21.02
C ARG A 5 -32.43 -17.57 19.53
N MET A 6 -33.65 -17.16 19.17
CA MET A 6 -34.10 -17.07 17.77
C MET A 6 -33.49 -15.85 17.05
N VAL A 7 -33.27 -14.77 17.78
CA VAL A 7 -32.60 -13.54 17.28
C VAL A 7 -31.14 -13.81 16.94
N VAL A 8 -30.42 -14.56 17.79
CA VAL A 8 -29.01 -14.90 17.57
C VAL A 8 -28.84 -15.79 16.34
N THR A 9 -29.75 -16.73 16.09
CA THR A 9 -29.70 -17.60 14.90
C THR A 9 -29.96 -16.82 13.62
N SER A 10 -30.96 -15.94 13.63
CA SER A 10 -31.30 -15.05 12.51
C SER A 10 -30.16 -14.09 12.16
N MET A 11 -29.50 -13.52 13.17
CA MET A 11 -28.36 -12.63 12.98
C MET A 11 -27.14 -13.39 12.43
N ARG A 12 -26.89 -14.63 12.88
CA ARG A 12 -25.82 -15.48 12.34
C ARG A 12 -26.06 -15.88 10.89
N GLU A 13 -27.31 -16.14 10.52
CA GLU A 13 -27.72 -16.44 9.15
C GLU A 13 -27.66 -15.21 8.24
N ALA A 14 -28.04 -14.03 8.76
CA ALA A 14 -27.91 -12.76 8.04
C ALA A 14 -26.43 -12.43 7.77
N VAL A 15 -25.55 -12.57 8.77
CA VAL A 15 -24.11 -12.40 8.60
C VAL A 15 -23.55 -13.42 7.60
N ARG A 16 -23.94 -14.69 7.68
CA ARG A 16 -23.52 -15.69 6.68
C ARG A 16 -24.00 -15.37 5.27
N ARG A 17 -25.22 -14.87 5.09
CA ARG A 17 -25.75 -14.49 3.77
C ARG A 17 -25.08 -13.24 3.22
N ILE A 18 -24.66 -12.32 4.09
CA ILE A 18 -23.85 -11.17 3.69
C ILE A 18 -22.48 -11.65 3.25
N VAL A 19 -21.76 -12.40 4.10
CA VAL A 19 -20.39 -12.90 3.81
C VAL A 19 -20.35 -13.82 2.59
N ASN A 20 -21.34 -14.71 2.42
CA ASN A 20 -21.43 -15.64 1.29
C ASN A 20 -22.27 -15.08 0.12
N GLY A 21 -22.63 -13.80 0.16
CA GLY A 21 -23.39 -13.18 -0.91
C GLY A 21 -22.57 -13.04 -2.20
N PRO A 22 -23.19 -13.07 -3.39
CA PRO A 22 -22.50 -12.97 -4.67
C PRO A 22 -21.74 -11.64 -4.86
N THR A 23 -22.02 -10.64 -4.01
CA THR A 23 -21.31 -9.35 -3.94
C THR A 23 -19.97 -9.45 -3.22
N TRP A 24 -19.85 -10.29 -2.20
CA TRP A 24 -18.61 -10.50 -1.43
C TRP A 24 -17.58 -11.34 -2.19
N GLN A 25 -18.03 -12.30 -2.99
CA GLN A 25 -17.14 -13.11 -3.85
C GLN A 25 -16.61 -12.34 -5.08
N ARG A 26 -17.31 -11.30 -5.54
CA ARG A 26 -16.95 -10.58 -6.77
C ARG A 26 -16.00 -9.40 -6.58
N ARG A 27 -15.96 -8.78 -5.41
CA ARG A 27 -14.96 -7.73 -5.15
C ARG A 27 -13.68 -8.41 -4.68
N HIS A 28 -12.64 -8.30 -5.50
CA HIS A 28 -11.28 -8.64 -5.11
C HIS A 28 -11.00 -8.01 -3.73
N THR A 29 -10.52 -8.79 -2.76
CA THR A 29 -10.11 -8.36 -1.39
C THR A 29 -9.26 -7.09 -1.38
N TRP A 30 -8.58 -6.88 -2.50
CA TRP A 30 -7.71 -5.78 -2.87
C TRP A 30 -8.35 -4.39 -2.80
N GLU A 31 -9.61 -4.23 -3.20
CA GLU A 31 -10.32 -2.94 -3.16
C GLU A 31 -10.71 -2.57 -1.73
N TRP A 32 -11.03 -3.57 -0.92
CA TRP A 32 -11.42 -3.38 0.48
C TRP A 32 -10.25 -2.92 1.34
N GLU A 33 -9.10 -3.58 1.24
CA GLU A 33 -7.89 -3.18 1.95
C GLU A 33 -7.48 -1.74 1.61
N ALA A 34 -7.50 -1.39 0.33
CA ALA A 34 -7.21 -0.04 -0.13
C ALA A 34 -8.24 0.97 0.39
N GLY A 35 -9.52 0.61 0.39
CA GLY A 35 -10.59 1.45 0.92
C GLY A 35 -10.44 1.71 2.43
N VAL A 36 -10.12 0.68 3.21
CA VAL A 36 -9.90 0.80 4.67
C VAL A 36 -8.73 1.72 4.97
N VAL A 37 -7.59 1.52 4.30
CA VAL A 37 -6.41 2.38 4.47
C VAL A 37 -6.71 3.81 4.01
N GLY A 38 -7.39 3.97 2.88
CA GLY A 38 -7.79 5.29 2.37
C GLY A 38 -8.69 6.04 3.33
N LEU A 39 -9.71 5.38 3.90
CA LEU A 39 -10.60 5.97 4.90
C LEU A 39 -9.87 6.36 6.19
N TYR A 40 -8.98 5.50 6.66
CA TYR A 40 -8.16 5.78 7.83
C TYR A 40 -7.29 7.04 7.61
N LEU A 41 -6.57 7.09 6.48
CA LEU A 41 -5.71 8.23 6.16
C LEU A 41 -6.51 9.51 5.95
N LEU A 42 -7.68 9.43 5.32
CA LEU A 42 -8.59 10.55 5.17
C LEU A 42 -9.04 11.09 6.54
N GLY A 43 -9.44 10.20 7.46
CA GLY A 43 -9.87 10.58 8.80
C GLY A 43 -8.77 11.27 9.61
N ILE A 44 -7.55 10.73 9.58
CA ILE A 44 -6.38 11.37 10.22
C ILE A 44 -6.10 12.73 9.57
N THR A 45 -6.00 12.79 8.24
CA THR A 45 -5.70 14.05 7.53
C THR A 45 -6.72 15.13 7.86
N ILE A 46 -8.01 14.82 7.85
CA ILE A 46 -9.06 15.80 8.19
C ILE A 46 -8.96 16.27 9.64
N SER A 47 -8.70 15.35 10.57
CA SER A 47 -8.71 15.65 12.01
C SER A 47 -7.44 16.35 12.51
N THR A 48 -6.29 16.13 11.89
CA THR A 48 -5.00 16.66 12.38
C THR A 48 -4.48 17.85 11.58
N THR A 49 -5.00 18.08 10.38
CA THR A 49 -4.49 19.15 9.51
C THR A 49 -4.99 20.52 9.95
N ASN A 50 -4.07 21.47 10.07
CA ASN A 50 -4.43 22.87 10.17
C ASN A 50 -4.81 23.41 8.78
N TRP A 51 -6.11 23.47 8.50
CA TRP A 51 -6.65 23.91 7.21
C TRP A 51 -6.51 25.43 6.95
N ALA A 52 -6.13 26.22 7.95
CA ALA A 52 -5.90 27.66 7.77
C ALA A 52 -4.59 27.96 7.03
N ASP A 53 -3.61 27.06 7.11
CA ASP A 53 -2.34 27.16 6.40
C ASP A 53 -2.36 26.24 5.18
N SER A 54 -2.49 26.84 3.99
CA SER A 54 -2.57 26.11 2.73
C SER A 54 -1.32 25.28 2.42
N ARG A 55 -0.14 25.71 2.91
CA ARG A 55 1.11 24.97 2.73
C ARG A 55 1.14 23.73 3.59
N ILE A 56 0.81 23.87 4.88
CA ILE A 56 0.77 22.72 5.81
C ILE A 56 -0.31 21.74 5.36
N ALA A 57 -1.48 22.24 4.93
CA ALA A 57 -2.55 21.40 4.41
C ALA A 57 -2.11 20.60 3.17
N ALA A 58 -1.46 21.26 2.20
CA ALA A 58 -0.90 20.58 1.04
C ALA A 58 0.14 19.51 1.43
N GLY A 59 1.01 19.82 2.39
CA GLY A 59 2.01 18.87 2.91
C GLY A 59 1.43 17.65 3.59
N GLN A 60 0.37 17.82 4.40
CA GLN A 60 -0.33 16.72 5.07
C GLN A 60 -1.09 15.84 4.07
N VAL A 61 -1.78 16.44 3.10
CA VAL A 61 -2.44 15.69 2.02
C VAL A 61 -1.43 14.91 1.19
N ALA A 62 -0.29 15.53 0.83
CA ALA A 62 0.79 14.85 0.12
C ALA A 62 1.38 13.70 0.94
N SER A 63 1.55 13.87 2.25
CA SER A 63 2.01 12.82 3.16
C SER A 63 1.04 11.65 3.23
N ALA A 64 -0.27 11.92 3.34
CA ALA A 64 -1.30 10.88 3.34
C ALA A 64 -1.31 10.09 2.03
N LEU A 65 -1.20 10.77 0.88
CA LEU A 65 -1.05 10.12 -0.42
C LEU A 65 0.25 9.30 -0.51
N ALA A 66 1.36 9.80 0.04
CA ALA A 66 2.63 9.07 0.06
C ALA A 66 2.52 7.76 0.87
N VAL A 67 1.83 7.80 2.02
CA VAL A 67 1.55 6.62 2.84
C VAL A 67 0.66 5.63 2.08
N PHE A 68 -0.37 6.12 1.39
CA PHE A 68 -1.23 5.28 0.56
C PHE A 68 -0.45 4.58 -0.58
N PHE A 69 0.43 5.31 -1.28
CA PHE A 69 1.30 4.73 -2.30
C PHE A 69 2.31 3.74 -1.70
N THR A 70 2.80 4.01 -0.49
CA THR A 70 3.64 3.07 0.27
C THR A 70 2.88 1.77 0.58
N PHE A 71 1.61 1.87 0.99
CA PHE A 71 0.77 0.69 1.19
C PHE A 71 0.58 -0.10 -0.11
N MET A 72 0.31 0.56 -1.23
CA MET A 72 0.24 -0.10 -2.54
C MET A 72 1.55 -0.78 -2.93
N HIS A 73 2.69 -0.15 -2.62
CA HIS A 73 4.01 -0.75 -2.82
C HIS A 73 4.20 -2.02 -1.98
N VAL A 74 3.88 -1.97 -0.69
CA VAL A 74 3.95 -3.12 0.22
C VAL A 74 3.03 -4.25 -0.26
N LYS A 75 1.81 -3.94 -0.70
CA LYS A 75 0.89 -4.95 -1.25
C LYS A 75 1.50 -5.72 -2.42
N VAL A 76 2.15 -5.04 -3.35
CA VAL A 76 2.83 -5.70 -4.48
C VAL A 76 4.03 -6.51 -3.99
N ALA A 77 4.79 -5.99 -3.02
CA ALA A 77 5.92 -6.71 -2.43
C ALA A 77 5.48 -8.01 -1.73
N SER A 78 4.45 -7.98 -0.88
CA SER A 78 3.93 -9.18 -0.21
C SER A 78 3.43 -10.24 -1.21
N ARG A 79 2.85 -9.82 -2.34
CA ARG A 79 2.46 -10.75 -3.41
C ARG A 79 3.64 -11.41 -4.10
N LEU A 80 4.74 -10.68 -4.24
CA LEU A 80 5.98 -11.24 -4.76
C LEU A 80 6.58 -12.24 -3.77
N GLU A 81 6.51 -11.96 -2.47
CA GLU A 81 6.94 -12.88 -1.40
C GLU A 81 6.09 -14.16 -1.40
N GLU A 82 4.75 -14.04 -1.42
CA GLU A 82 3.83 -15.19 -1.51
C GLU A 82 4.06 -16.03 -2.78
N ALA A 83 4.31 -15.39 -3.91
CA ALA A 83 4.56 -16.09 -5.17
C ALA A 83 5.92 -16.77 -5.16
N GLN A 84 6.94 -16.14 -4.59
CA GLN A 84 8.27 -16.73 -4.42
C GLN A 84 8.19 -17.99 -3.55
N GLU A 85 7.47 -17.93 -2.42
CA GLU A 85 7.24 -19.09 -1.54
C GLU A 85 6.60 -20.25 -2.29
N LYS A 86 5.53 -19.98 -3.05
CA LYS A 86 4.85 -20.99 -3.88
C LYS A 86 5.72 -21.50 -5.04
N GLY A 87 6.55 -20.64 -5.64
CA GLY A 87 7.47 -21.01 -6.71
C GLY A 87 8.55 -21.99 -6.22
N VAL A 88 9.06 -21.76 -5.00
CA VAL A 88 9.99 -22.67 -4.32
C VAL A 88 9.31 -24.01 -4.02
N GLU A 89 8.08 -24.01 -3.52
CA GLU A 89 7.32 -25.22 -3.21
C GLU A 89 7.03 -26.07 -4.47
N ASN A 90 6.65 -25.42 -5.58
CA ASN A 90 6.23 -26.10 -6.80
C ASN A 90 7.37 -26.34 -7.80
N GLY A 91 8.58 -25.87 -7.53
CA GLY A 91 9.73 -25.95 -8.44
C GLY A 91 9.56 -25.15 -9.74
N VAL A 92 8.66 -24.16 -9.76
CA VAL A 92 8.33 -23.33 -10.93
C VAL A 92 8.79 -21.90 -10.68
N ALA A 93 9.31 -21.24 -11.72
CA ALA A 93 9.72 -19.83 -11.64
C ALA A 93 8.52 -18.96 -11.20
N PRO A 94 8.66 -18.15 -10.13
CA PRO A 94 7.58 -17.34 -9.63
C PRO A 94 7.25 -16.20 -10.59
N THR A 95 6.02 -16.18 -11.10
CA THR A 95 5.54 -15.17 -12.05
C THR A 95 4.40 -14.38 -11.44
N VAL A 96 4.64 -13.10 -11.13
CA VAL A 96 3.60 -12.16 -10.73
C VAL A 96 3.60 -11.02 -11.73
N GLU A 97 2.60 -10.93 -12.60
CA GLU A 97 2.56 -9.91 -13.66
C GLU A 97 2.65 -8.46 -13.13
N CYS A 98 2.15 -8.21 -11.91
CA CYS A 98 2.13 -6.87 -11.32
C CYS A 98 3.48 -6.38 -10.78
N TYR A 99 4.55 -7.18 -10.84
CA TYR A 99 5.88 -6.81 -10.34
C TYR A 99 6.42 -5.49 -10.93
N LYS A 100 6.06 -5.18 -12.18
CA LYS A 100 6.45 -3.94 -12.86
C LYS A 100 5.91 -2.68 -12.18
N LYS A 101 4.79 -2.79 -11.46
CA LYS A 101 4.19 -1.66 -10.71
C LYS A 101 4.96 -1.34 -9.44
N LEU A 102 5.80 -2.25 -8.93
CA LEU A 102 6.60 -2.04 -7.72
C LEU A 102 7.49 -0.80 -7.86
N THR A 103 8.27 -0.71 -8.95
CA THR A 103 9.12 0.46 -9.22
C THR A 103 8.30 1.75 -9.43
N HIS A 104 7.13 1.65 -10.03
CA HIS A 104 6.25 2.81 -10.23
C HIS A 104 5.73 3.35 -8.90
N TYR A 105 5.30 2.48 -7.98
CA TYR A 105 4.88 2.89 -6.64
C TYR A 105 6.05 3.41 -5.81
N LEU A 106 7.26 2.85 -5.98
CA LEU A 106 8.46 3.38 -5.34
C LEU A 106 8.76 4.80 -5.81
N ILE A 107 8.80 5.08 -7.11
CA ILE A 107 9.05 6.44 -7.60
C ILE A 107 7.91 7.38 -7.19
N GLY A 108 6.65 6.94 -7.34
CA GLY A 108 5.48 7.73 -6.99
C GLY A 108 5.45 8.14 -5.51
N LYS A 109 5.74 7.23 -4.58
CA LYS A 109 5.78 7.56 -3.14
C LYS A 109 6.90 8.53 -2.80
N GLU A 110 8.08 8.40 -3.44
CA GLU A 110 9.21 9.31 -3.20
C GLU A 110 8.91 10.72 -3.73
N LEU A 111 8.25 10.86 -4.88
CA LEU A 111 7.81 12.17 -5.38
C LEU A 111 6.79 12.82 -4.45
N LEU A 112 5.86 12.05 -3.88
CA LEU A 112 4.89 12.56 -2.91
C LEU A 112 5.57 12.96 -1.60
N TRP A 113 6.54 12.18 -1.11
CA TRP A 113 7.36 12.55 0.04
C TRP A 113 8.19 13.80 -0.22
N PHE A 114 8.71 13.99 -1.43
CA PHE A 114 9.45 15.18 -1.81
C PHE A 114 8.59 16.43 -1.68
N CYS A 115 7.39 16.41 -2.28
CA CYS A 115 6.44 17.50 -2.16
C CYS A 115 6.03 17.74 -0.69
N ALA A 116 5.74 16.67 0.05
CA ALA A 116 5.37 16.76 1.47
C ALA A 116 6.47 17.40 2.32
N PHE A 117 7.72 16.95 2.18
CA PHE A 117 8.84 17.47 2.97
C PHE A 117 9.19 18.91 2.63
N ILE A 118 9.00 19.36 1.39
CA ILE A 118 9.13 20.78 1.04
C ILE A 118 8.05 21.60 1.73
N CYS A 119 6.79 21.16 1.67
CA CYS A 119 5.68 21.88 2.30
C CYS A 119 5.80 21.91 3.84
N LEU A 120 6.33 20.85 4.45
CA LEU A 120 6.50 20.72 5.91
C LEU A 120 7.89 21.15 6.41
N GLU A 121 8.75 21.68 5.53
CA GLU A 121 10.13 22.09 5.84
C GLU A 121 10.99 21.00 6.52
N ALA A 122 10.74 19.75 6.17
CA ALA A 122 11.43 18.58 6.74
C ALA A 122 12.74 18.28 5.99
N TRP A 123 13.71 19.19 6.04
CA TRP A 123 14.96 19.12 5.27
C TRP A 123 15.78 17.85 5.49
N ALA A 124 15.84 17.35 6.73
CA ALA A 124 16.56 16.12 7.05
C ALA A 124 15.95 14.89 6.34
N ALA A 125 14.62 14.84 6.24
CA ALA A 125 13.92 13.76 5.56
C ALA A 125 14.05 13.88 4.03
N LEU A 126 14.10 15.10 3.51
CA LEU A 126 14.34 15.38 2.08
C LEU A 126 15.68 14.78 1.60
N ALA A 127 16.72 14.81 2.44
CA ALA A 127 18.02 14.22 2.12
C ALA A 127 17.96 12.69 1.91
N GLY A 128 16.94 12.01 2.43
CA GLY A 128 16.73 10.57 2.23
C GLY A 128 16.21 10.21 0.83
N ILE A 129 15.51 11.13 0.15
CA ILE A 129 14.85 10.84 -1.14
C ILE A 129 15.85 10.46 -2.25
N PRO A 130 16.97 11.19 -2.45
CA PRO A 130 17.99 10.77 -3.40
C PRO A 130 18.51 9.35 -3.13
N ILE A 131 18.65 8.96 -1.86
CA ILE A 131 19.14 7.62 -1.49
C ILE A 131 18.16 6.55 -2.00
N PHE A 132 16.86 6.74 -1.77
CA PHE A 132 15.82 5.78 -2.21
C PHE A 132 15.67 5.72 -3.73
N LEU A 133 15.80 6.85 -4.43
CA LEU A 133 15.73 6.90 -5.90
C LEU A 133 16.98 6.30 -6.57
N LEU A 134 18.16 6.51 -5.97
CA LEU A 134 19.43 5.97 -6.49
C LEU A 134 19.57 4.46 -6.21
N TYR A 135 18.99 3.95 -5.13
CA TYR A 135 19.10 2.53 -4.75
C TYR A 135 18.78 1.52 -5.86
N PRO A 136 17.67 1.60 -6.62
CA PRO A 136 17.40 0.64 -7.70
C PRO A 136 18.43 0.70 -8.82
N MET A 137 19.00 1.88 -9.12
CA MET A 137 20.08 2.03 -10.10
C MET A 137 21.39 1.42 -9.58
N TRP A 138 21.75 1.74 -8.33
CA TRP A 138 22.89 1.13 -7.64
C TRP A 138 22.79 -0.39 -7.66
N ARG A 139 21.62 -0.94 -7.30
CA ARG A 139 21.39 -2.39 -7.25
C ARG A 139 21.59 -3.04 -8.61
N LYS A 140 21.09 -2.44 -9.69
CA LYS A 140 21.30 -2.93 -11.06
C LYS A 140 22.77 -2.92 -11.45
N PHE A 141 23.47 -1.82 -11.14
CA PHE A 141 24.91 -1.71 -11.41
C PHE A 141 25.70 -2.78 -10.67
N TYR A 142 25.46 -2.96 -9.36
CA TYR A 142 26.13 -3.97 -8.54
C TYR A 142 25.88 -5.40 -9.04
N CYS A 143 24.64 -5.73 -9.40
CA CYS A 143 24.30 -7.04 -9.96
C CYS A 143 24.96 -7.28 -11.32
N SER A 144 25.02 -6.25 -12.17
CA SER A 144 25.72 -6.31 -13.47
C SER A 144 27.21 -6.58 -13.27
N LEU A 145 27.85 -5.85 -12.35
CA LEU A 145 29.25 -6.02 -12.01
C LEU A 145 29.54 -7.45 -11.51
N ARG A 146 28.73 -7.97 -10.59
CA ARG A 146 28.90 -9.35 -10.06
C ARG A 146 28.77 -10.42 -11.15
N ARG A 147 27.95 -10.19 -12.18
CA ARG A 147 27.79 -11.14 -13.30
C ARG A 147 29.01 -11.18 -14.20
N ASN A 148 29.71 -10.07 -14.39
CA ASN A 148 30.90 -9.97 -15.23
C ASN A 148 32.19 -10.48 -14.55
N VAL A 149 32.14 -10.78 -13.24
CA VAL A 149 33.25 -11.32 -12.45
C VAL A 149 33.20 -12.87 -12.39
N LYS A 150 32.12 -13.49 -12.85
CA LYS A 150 32.00 -14.95 -13.02
C LYS A 150 32.29 -15.34 -14.46
#